data_AF-A0A6A6GSR3-F1
#
_entry.id   AF-A0A6A6GSR3-F1
#
_cell.length_a   1.000
_cell.length_b   1.000
_cell.length_c   1.000
_cell.angle_alpha   90.00
_cell.angle_beta   90.00
_cell.angle_gamma   90.00
#
_symmetry.space_group_name_H-M   'P 1'
#
loop_
_entity.id
_entity.type
_entity.pdbx_description
1 polymer ?
#
loop_
_entity_poly.entity_id
_entity_poly.type
_entity_poly.pdbx_seq_one_letter_code
_entity_poly.pdbx_strand_id
1 'polypeptide(L)'
;MLFKYLRTNVIQNHKQPITTITMATLPSNFLSNPSANITKQLIDFSQTNLPEYAGRYAAILENVLSKEECDSLVSAAEHHSSSRWEQAQVNIGQGKQMLILDARRCGRIIWDDRDIVARIWARISGHLPELNTIYQRPLVTGPGPSKREETWQMTRLNERMRFLRYTSGDFFKGM
;
A
#
# COMPACT_ATOMS: atom_id res chain seq x y z
N MET A 1 3.72 -22.90 -59.21
CA MET A 1 4.46 -23.43 -58.04
C MET A 1 3.52 -23.39 -56.83
N LEU A 2 3.02 -24.58 -56.47
CA LEU A 2 2.45 -24.92 -55.15
C LEU A 2 3.53 -24.70 -54.07
N PHE A 3 3.23 -24.38 -52.82
CA PHE A 3 2.56 -25.24 -51.85
C PHE A 3 1.84 -24.44 -50.74
N LYS A 4 0.58 -24.82 -50.47
CA LYS A 4 -0.11 -24.63 -49.19
C LYS A 4 0.34 -25.73 -48.24
N TYR A 5 0.68 -25.39 -47.00
CA TYR A 5 0.91 -26.37 -45.94
C TYR A 5 -0.29 -26.35 -44.98
N LEU A 6 -1.12 -27.39 -45.05
CA LEU A 6 -2.11 -27.73 -44.03
C LEU A 6 -1.42 -28.63 -43.00
N ARG A 7 -1.32 -28.18 -41.75
CA ARG A 7 -1.03 -29.09 -40.61
C ARG A 7 -2.33 -29.44 -39.91
N THR A 8 -2.71 -30.70 -40.07
CA THR A 8 -3.62 -31.45 -39.20
C THR A 8 -3.07 -31.47 -37.77
N ASN A 9 -3.82 -30.93 -36.81
CA ASN A 9 -3.56 -31.17 -35.39
C ASN A 9 -4.40 -32.37 -34.94
N VAL A 10 -3.69 -33.45 -34.63
CA VAL A 10 -4.19 -34.62 -33.91
C VAL A 10 -4.53 -34.18 -32.49
N ILE A 11 -5.76 -34.47 -32.07
CA ILE A 11 -6.21 -34.29 -30.68
C ILE A 11 -5.49 -35.32 -29.82
N GLN A 12 -4.46 -34.90 -29.09
CA GLN A 12 -3.97 -35.67 -27.94
C GLN A 12 -4.64 -35.12 -26.68
N ASN A 13 -5.51 -35.96 -26.11
CA ASN A 13 -6.13 -35.77 -24.80
C ASN A 13 -5.06 -35.83 -23.70
N HIS A 14 -4.39 -34.72 -23.45
CA HIS A 14 -3.78 -34.46 -22.16
C HIS A 14 -4.77 -33.65 -21.33
N LYS A 15 -5.49 -34.33 -20.43
CA LYS A 15 -6.15 -33.69 -19.29
C LYS A 15 -5.06 -33.10 -18.40
N GLN A 16 -4.62 -31.89 -18.73
CA GLN A 16 -4.03 -31.00 -17.75
C GLN A 16 -5.13 -30.66 -16.75
N PRO A 17 -4.88 -30.72 -15.43
CA PRO A 17 -5.87 -30.27 -14.47
C PRO A 17 -6.16 -28.80 -14.78
N ILE A 18 -7.41 -28.51 -15.14
CA ILE A 18 -7.91 -27.14 -15.17
C ILE A 18 -7.79 -26.66 -13.72
N THR A 19 -6.75 -25.88 -13.43
CA THR A 19 -6.67 -25.13 -12.19
C THR A 19 -7.80 -24.12 -12.26
N THR A 20 -8.97 -24.51 -11.75
CA THR A 20 -10.01 -23.57 -11.33
C THR A 20 -9.32 -22.50 -10.50
N ILE A 21 -9.24 -21.29 -11.04
CA ILE A 21 -8.77 -20.10 -10.31
C ILE A 21 -9.77 -19.94 -9.18
N THR A 22 -9.43 -20.49 -8.01
CA THR A 22 -10.22 -20.37 -6.80
C THR A 22 -10.33 -18.90 -6.46
N MET A 23 -11.58 -18.45 -6.30
CA MET A 23 -12.01 -17.13 -5.82
C MET A 23 -10.93 -16.48 -4.95
N ALA A 24 -10.43 -15.31 -5.37
CA ALA A 24 -9.32 -14.60 -4.72
C ALA A 24 -9.74 -14.02 -3.35
N THR A 25 -9.97 -14.90 -2.39
CA THR A 25 -10.13 -14.57 -0.97
C THR A 25 -8.79 -14.87 -0.31
N LEU A 26 -8.24 -13.88 0.40
CA LEU A 26 -7.03 -14.10 1.18
C LEU A 26 -7.27 -15.21 2.21
N PRO A 27 -6.26 -16.06 2.49
CA PRO A 27 -6.42 -17.08 3.51
C PRO A 27 -6.64 -16.41 4.88
N SER A 28 -7.40 -17.06 5.76
CA SER A 28 -7.77 -16.48 7.05
C SER A 28 -6.57 -16.12 7.94
N ASN A 29 -5.42 -16.76 7.71
CA ASN A 29 -4.14 -16.51 8.40
C ASN A 29 -3.18 -15.59 7.63
N PHE A 30 -3.64 -14.91 6.57
CA PHE A 30 -2.82 -14.00 5.78
C PHE A 30 -2.18 -12.90 6.65
N LEU A 31 -0.86 -12.72 6.56
CA LEU A 31 -0.06 -11.83 7.43
C LEU A 31 -0.05 -12.15 8.93
N SER A 32 -0.62 -13.27 9.39
CA SER A 32 -0.63 -13.61 10.82
C SER A 32 0.75 -14.01 11.36
N ASN A 33 1.63 -14.53 10.49
CA ASN A 33 3.01 -14.84 10.87
C ASN A 33 3.86 -13.58 10.87
N PRO A 34 4.86 -13.48 11.79
CA PRO A 34 5.84 -12.40 11.73
C PRO A 34 6.58 -12.45 10.39
N SER A 35 6.98 -11.29 9.88
CA SER A 35 7.89 -11.28 8.74
C SER A 35 9.28 -11.72 9.19
N ALA A 36 9.96 -12.49 8.33
CA ALA A 36 11.16 -13.21 8.71
C ALA A 36 12.35 -12.30 9.07
N ASN A 37 12.49 -11.11 8.48
CA ASN A 37 13.70 -10.28 8.60
C ASN A 37 13.43 -8.78 8.33
N ILE A 38 12.56 -8.14 9.11
CA ILE A 38 12.33 -6.69 8.97
C ILE A 38 13.57 -5.93 9.42
N THR A 39 14.10 -5.08 8.53
CA THR A 39 15.17 -4.13 8.85
C THR A 39 14.59 -2.72 8.88
N LYS A 40 15.24 -1.84 9.66
CA LYS A 40 14.87 -0.42 9.74
C LYS A 40 16.06 0.45 9.40
N GLN A 41 15.82 1.44 8.56
CA GLN A 41 16.75 2.53 8.29
C GLN A 41 16.06 3.86 8.53
N LEU A 42 16.62 4.69 9.41
CA LEU A 42 16.20 6.09 9.52
C LEU A 42 16.85 6.90 8.38
N ILE A 43 16.07 7.79 7.78
CA ILE A 43 16.57 8.70 6.74
C ILE A 43 17.12 9.95 7.41
N ASP A 44 18.42 10.18 7.27
CA ASP A 44 19.04 11.45 7.61
C ASP A 44 18.99 12.39 6.40
N PHE A 45 17.97 13.26 6.36
CA PHE A 45 17.76 14.20 5.27
C PHE A 45 18.96 15.14 5.03
N SER A 46 19.79 15.41 6.05
CA SER A 46 20.99 16.25 5.87
C SER A 46 22.03 15.62 4.94
N GLN A 47 21.96 14.29 4.77
CA GLN A 47 22.82 13.49 3.89
C GLN A 47 22.12 13.10 2.59
N THR A 48 20.94 13.67 2.29
CA THR A 48 20.19 13.41 1.05
C THR A 48 20.21 14.62 0.12
N ASN A 49 19.62 14.46 -1.07
CA ASN A 49 19.35 15.56 -1.99
C ASN A 49 18.15 16.43 -1.58
N LEU A 50 17.58 16.24 -0.38
CA LEU A 50 16.48 17.03 0.19
C LEU A 50 16.84 17.59 1.58
N PRO A 51 17.92 18.40 1.70
CA PRO A 51 18.41 18.90 2.98
C PRO A 51 17.43 19.83 3.71
N GLU A 52 16.44 20.41 3.01
CA GLU A 52 15.37 21.22 3.59
C GLU A 52 14.48 20.45 4.59
N TYR A 53 14.52 19.12 4.56
CA TYR A 53 13.86 18.25 5.53
C TYR A 53 14.78 17.78 6.66
N ALA A 54 15.97 18.37 6.82
CA ALA A 54 16.84 18.08 7.96
C ALA A 54 16.09 18.20 9.30
N GLY A 55 16.30 17.22 10.19
CA GLY A 55 15.60 17.12 11.48
C GLY A 55 14.15 16.62 11.39
N ARG A 56 13.61 16.33 10.19
CA ARG A 56 12.34 15.62 10.02
C ARG A 56 12.52 14.12 10.21
N TYR A 57 11.41 13.43 10.49
CA TYR A 57 11.40 11.99 10.68
C TYR A 57 10.93 11.28 9.41
N ALA A 58 11.72 10.33 8.92
CA ALA A 58 11.32 9.33 7.94
C ALA A 58 12.12 8.04 8.16
N ALA A 59 11.49 6.89 7.90
CA ALA A 59 12.10 5.58 8.07
C ALA A 59 11.71 4.64 6.91
N ILE A 60 12.63 3.80 6.50
CA ILE A 60 12.41 2.68 5.59
C ILE A 60 12.36 1.41 6.43
N LEU A 61 11.28 0.64 6.30
CA LEU A 61 11.20 -0.72 6.80
C LEU A 61 11.22 -1.67 5.60
N GLU A 62 12.28 -2.46 5.47
CA GLU A 62 12.35 -3.47 4.42
C GLU A 62 11.76 -4.79 4.89
N ASN A 63 11.38 -5.63 3.93
CA ASN A 63 10.84 -6.97 4.17
C ASN A 63 9.58 -7.00 5.06
N VAL A 64 8.79 -5.91 5.13
CA VAL A 64 7.51 -5.93 5.89
C VAL A 64 6.52 -6.92 5.28
N LEU A 65 6.49 -6.98 3.95
CA LEU A 65 5.68 -7.88 3.13
C LEU A 65 6.60 -8.59 2.14
N SER A 66 6.41 -9.89 1.94
CA SER A 66 7.08 -10.60 0.85
C SER A 66 6.49 -10.21 -0.50
N LYS A 67 7.15 -10.59 -1.59
CA LYS A 67 6.62 -10.38 -2.95
C LYS A 67 5.27 -11.08 -3.12
N GLU A 68 5.15 -12.32 -2.65
CA GLU A 68 3.95 -13.14 -2.75
C GLU A 68 2.80 -12.56 -1.93
N GLU A 69 3.10 -11.99 -0.76
CA GLU A 69 2.12 -11.28 0.06
C GLU A 69 1.64 -10.00 -0.63
N CYS A 70 2.55 -9.23 -1.23
CA CYS A 70 2.20 -8.06 -2.05
C CYS A 70 1.31 -8.44 -3.24
N ASP A 71 1.69 -9.47 -4.01
CA ASP A 71 0.91 -9.95 -5.15
C ASP A 71 -0.50 -10.41 -4.71
N SER A 72 -0.58 -11.11 -3.57
CA SER A 72 -1.85 -11.57 -3.00
C SER A 72 -2.74 -10.42 -2.57
N LEU A 73 -2.19 -9.39 -1.93
CA LEU A 73 -2.93 -8.18 -1.53
C LEU A 73 -3.48 -7.43 -2.74
N VAL A 74 -2.67 -7.26 -3.79
CA VAL A 74 -3.11 -6.59 -5.03
C VAL A 74 -4.22 -7.39 -5.70
N SER A 75 -4.05 -8.70 -5.86
CA SER A 75 -5.06 -9.59 -6.44
C SER A 75 -6.39 -9.54 -5.66
N ALA A 76 -6.32 -9.60 -4.33
CA ALA A 76 -7.50 -9.51 -3.48
C ALA A 76 -8.19 -8.13 -3.57
N ALA A 77 -7.43 -7.04 -3.64
CA ALA A 77 -7.99 -5.70 -3.83
C ALA A 77 -8.66 -5.53 -5.20
N GLU A 78 -8.04 -6.04 -6.26
CA GLU A 78 -8.65 -6.06 -7.60
C GLU A 78 -9.91 -6.92 -7.59
N HIS A 79 -9.91 -8.09 -6.96
CA HIS A 79 -11.12 -8.89 -6.84
C HIS A 79 -12.23 -8.16 -6.07
N HIS A 80 -11.91 -7.56 -4.92
CA HIS A 80 -12.84 -6.76 -4.11
C HIS A 80 -13.51 -5.64 -4.90
N SER A 81 -12.77 -4.99 -5.79
CA SER A 81 -13.26 -3.90 -6.64
C SER A 81 -13.87 -4.36 -7.97
N SER A 82 -14.01 -5.67 -8.22
CA SER A 82 -14.39 -6.21 -9.54
C SER A 82 -13.47 -5.69 -10.66
N SER A 83 -12.17 -5.62 -10.36
CA SER A 83 -11.09 -5.07 -11.18
C SER A 83 -11.27 -3.60 -11.59
N ARG A 84 -12.14 -2.85 -10.88
CA ARG A 84 -12.44 -1.45 -11.18
C ARG A 84 -11.50 -0.53 -10.41
N TRP A 85 -10.59 0.10 -11.14
CA TRP A 85 -9.73 1.16 -10.64
C TRP A 85 -10.39 2.52 -10.86
N GLU A 86 -10.79 3.21 -9.79
CA GLU A 86 -11.39 4.54 -9.87
C GLU A 86 -10.33 5.63 -9.97
N GLN A 87 -10.68 6.78 -10.55
CA GLN A 87 -9.77 7.92 -10.60
C GLN A 87 -9.48 8.44 -9.17
N ALA A 88 -8.20 8.52 -8.81
CA ALA A 88 -7.81 8.96 -7.48
C ALA A 88 -8.02 10.47 -7.29
N GLN A 89 -8.85 10.83 -6.32
CA GLN A 89 -9.11 12.23 -5.97
C GLN A 89 -8.05 12.80 -5.02
N VAL A 90 -7.96 14.13 -4.96
CA VAL A 90 -7.09 14.89 -4.05
C VAL A 90 -7.95 15.41 -2.89
N ASN A 91 -7.46 15.24 -1.64
CA ASN A 91 -8.09 15.89 -0.48
C ASN A 91 -7.74 17.37 -0.51
N ILE A 92 -8.73 18.24 -0.54
CA ILE A 92 -8.56 19.71 -0.60
C ILE A 92 -8.86 20.38 0.76
N GLY A 93 -8.88 19.60 1.85
CA GLY A 93 -9.21 20.06 3.19
C GLY A 93 -10.71 20.03 3.51
N GLN A 94 -11.06 20.20 4.79
CA GLN A 94 -12.45 20.19 5.29
C GLN A 94 -13.29 18.95 4.90
N GLY A 95 -12.64 17.80 4.72
CA GLY A 95 -13.31 16.57 4.27
C GLY A 95 -13.75 16.58 2.80
N LYS A 96 -13.40 17.62 2.03
CA LYS A 96 -13.72 17.71 0.60
C LYS A 96 -12.65 17.00 -0.23
N GLN A 97 -13.12 16.30 -1.26
CA GLN A 97 -12.27 15.67 -2.27
C GLN A 97 -12.64 16.22 -3.64
N MET A 98 -11.63 16.50 -4.45
CA MET A 98 -11.82 17.00 -5.81
C MET A 98 -10.94 16.21 -6.77
N LEU A 99 -11.47 16.01 -7.97
CA LEU A 99 -10.69 15.52 -9.08
C LEU A 99 -9.86 16.68 -9.65
N ILE A 100 -8.55 16.65 -9.40
CA ILE A 100 -7.60 17.63 -9.94
C ILE A 100 -6.62 16.86 -10.82
N LEU A 101 -7.00 16.66 -12.09
CA LEU A 101 -6.22 15.84 -13.03
C LEU A 101 -4.80 16.36 -13.25
N ASP A 102 -4.58 17.66 -13.07
CA ASP A 102 -3.28 18.30 -13.30
C ASP A 102 -2.31 18.16 -12.11
N ALA A 103 -2.83 17.82 -10.92
CA ALA A 103 -2.04 17.54 -9.73
C ALA A 103 -1.86 16.04 -9.49
N ARG A 104 -2.90 15.25 -9.78
CA ARG A 104 -2.89 13.80 -9.58
C ARG A 104 -3.68 13.08 -10.67
N ARG A 105 -3.02 12.10 -11.27
CA ARG A 105 -3.62 11.19 -12.24
C ARG A 105 -3.11 9.79 -11.94
N CYS A 106 -3.97 8.96 -11.34
CA CYS A 106 -3.71 7.54 -11.11
C CYS A 106 -5.03 6.80 -10.82
N GLY A 107 -5.04 5.49 -11.01
CA GLY A 107 -6.11 4.62 -10.54
C GLY A 107 -6.02 4.39 -9.03
N ARG A 108 -7.16 4.10 -8.40
CA ARG A 108 -7.27 3.76 -6.98
C ARG A 108 -8.32 2.69 -6.73
N ILE A 109 -8.02 1.81 -5.79
CA ILE A 109 -8.99 0.99 -5.06
C ILE A 109 -8.97 1.42 -3.59
N ILE A 110 -10.15 1.58 -3.01
CA ILE A 110 -10.34 1.72 -1.57
C ILE A 110 -10.86 0.38 -1.06
N TRP A 111 -10.20 -0.17 -0.05
CA TRP A 111 -10.62 -1.39 0.61
C TRP A 111 -10.43 -1.24 2.11
N ASP A 112 -11.54 -1.21 2.86
CA ASP A 112 -11.52 -1.11 4.32
C ASP A 112 -11.45 -2.54 4.91
N ASP A 113 -10.37 -2.86 5.62
CA ASP A 113 -10.18 -4.16 6.29
C ASP A 113 -9.38 -3.99 7.58
N ARG A 114 -10.02 -4.22 8.73
CA ARG A 114 -9.40 -4.02 10.04
C ARG A 114 -8.38 -5.09 10.37
N ASP A 115 -8.61 -6.33 9.95
CA ASP A 115 -7.80 -7.47 10.36
C ASP A 115 -6.46 -7.46 9.61
N ILE A 116 -6.48 -7.19 8.30
CA ILE A 116 -5.27 -7.05 7.48
C ILE A 116 -4.40 -5.92 8.02
N VAL A 117 -5.00 -4.75 8.26
CA VAL A 117 -4.30 -3.57 8.75
C VAL A 117 -3.74 -3.78 10.16
N ALA A 118 -4.49 -4.46 11.04
CA ALA A 118 -4.01 -4.82 12.37
C ALA A 118 -2.80 -5.77 12.31
N ARG A 119 -2.79 -6.74 11.39
CA ARG A 119 -1.65 -7.66 11.20
C ARG A 119 -0.42 -6.94 10.64
N ILE A 120 -0.60 -6.01 9.71
CA ILE A 120 0.50 -5.13 9.25
C ILE A 120 1.06 -4.32 10.42
N TRP A 121 0.20 -3.72 11.25
CA TRP A 121 0.63 -2.98 12.44
C TRP A 121 1.40 -3.87 13.43
N ALA A 122 0.91 -5.08 13.70
CA ALA A 122 1.57 -6.04 14.57
C ALA A 122 3.00 -6.37 14.09
N ARG A 123 3.21 -6.46 12.76
CA ARG A 123 4.55 -6.67 12.18
C ARG A 123 5.49 -5.49 12.37
N ILE A 124 5.02 -4.25 12.21
CA ILE A 124 5.91 -3.08 12.15
C ILE A 124 6.06 -2.33 13.47
N SER A 125 5.09 -2.42 14.37
CA SER A 125 5.03 -1.58 15.59
C SER A 125 6.27 -1.73 16.48
N GLY A 126 6.78 -2.94 16.66
CA GLY A 126 7.99 -3.20 17.43
C GLY A 126 9.26 -2.53 16.86
N HIS A 127 9.26 -2.20 15.56
CA HIS A 127 10.35 -1.49 14.91
C HIS A 127 10.20 0.04 14.99
N LEU A 128 9.06 0.56 15.44
CA LEU A 128 8.75 1.99 15.45
C LEU A 128 8.43 2.50 16.87
N PRO A 129 9.25 2.22 17.90
CA PRO A 129 8.95 2.61 19.28
C PRO A 129 8.78 4.13 19.45
N GLU A 130 9.43 4.93 18.61
CA GLU A 130 9.30 6.39 18.59
C GLU A 130 7.91 6.89 18.17
N LEU A 131 7.09 6.04 17.54
CA LEU A 131 5.72 6.38 17.15
C LEU A 131 4.71 5.98 18.21
N ASN A 132 5.08 5.14 19.20
CA ASN A 132 4.16 4.65 20.22
C ASN A 132 3.53 5.79 21.01
N THR A 133 4.33 6.82 21.30
CA THR A 133 3.91 7.98 22.08
C THR A 133 4.50 9.26 21.46
N ILE A 134 3.64 10.24 21.21
CA ILE A 134 4.03 11.55 20.70
C ILE A 134 3.68 12.60 21.76
N TYR A 135 4.70 13.30 22.25
CA TYR A 135 4.59 14.37 23.23
C TYR A 135 5.39 15.60 22.77
N GLN A 136 4.81 16.79 22.91
CA GLN A 136 5.41 18.07 22.53
C GLN A 136 6.04 18.05 21.12
N ARG A 137 5.24 17.67 20.11
CA ARG A 137 5.60 17.70 18.69
C ARG A 137 4.59 18.52 17.89
N PRO A 138 4.62 19.86 17.96
CA PRO A 138 3.62 20.71 17.33
C PRO A 138 3.58 20.62 15.80
N LEU A 139 4.69 20.21 15.16
CA LEU A 139 4.72 19.93 13.71
C LEU A 139 3.96 18.64 13.32
N VAL A 140 3.60 17.81 14.29
CA VAL A 140 2.90 16.53 14.09
C VAL A 140 1.49 16.60 14.65
N THR A 141 1.33 17.00 15.92
CA THR A 141 0.03 17.05 16.61
C THR A 141 -0.68 18.40 16.47
N GLY A 142 -0.01 19.41 15.91
CA GLY A 142 -0.49 20.78 15.87
C GLY A 142 -0.22 21.56 17.16
N PRO A 143 -0.45 22.89 17.13
CA PRO A 143 -0.13 23.77 18.27
C PRO A 143 -1.04 23.54 19.47
N GLY A 144 -2.30 23.11 19.26
CA GLY A 144 -3.29 22.92 20.32
C GLY A 144 -2.90 21.83 21.33
N PRO A 145 -2.72 20.57 20.88
CA PRO A 145 -2.29 19.48 21.76
C PRO A 145 -0.98 19.77 22.48
N SER A 146 -0.01 20.40 21.81
CA SER A 146 1.27 20.76 22.41
C SER A 146 1.12 21.80 23.54
N LYS A 147 0.24 22.81 23.38
CA LYS A 147 -0.04 23.81 24.43
C LYS A 147 -0.80 23.24 25.63
N ARG A 148 -1.57 22.17 25.43
CA ARG A 148 -2.30 21.47 26.50
C ARG A 148 -1.51 20.31 27.11
N GLU A 149 -0.24 20.16 26.72
CA GLU A 149 0.65 19.10 27.20
C GLU A 149 0.06 17.69 27.01
N GLU A 150 -0.69 17.51 25.92
CA GLU A 150 -1.28 16.22 25.59
C GLU A 150 -0.21 15.23 25.13
N THR A 151 -0.38 13.99 25.57
CA THR A 151 0.40 12.84 25.09
C THR A 151 -0.50 12.00 24.18
N TRP A 152 -0.08 11.84 22.92
CA TRP A 152 -0.81 11.05 21.94
C TRP A 152 -0.23 9.64 21.89
N GLN A 153 -1.09 8.63 22.09
CA GLN A 153 -0.71 7.23 21.99
C GLN A 153 -1.14 6.65 20.65
N MET A 154 -0.22 5.98 19.95
CA MET A 154 -0.53 5.28 18.71
C MET A 154 -1.25 3.97 19.02
N THR A 155 -2.54 3.92 18.71
CA THR A 155 -3.37 2.73 19.00
C THR A 155 -3.42 1.73 17.86
N ARG A 156 -3.50 2.22 16.61
CA ARG A 156 -3.70 1.41 15.40
C ARG A 156 -3.47 2.22 14.14
N LEU A 157 -3.31 1.54 13.01
CA LEU A 157 -3.40 2.13 11.68
C LEU A 157 -4.88 2.34 11.26
N ASN A 158 -5.10 3.23 10.29
CA ASN A 158 -6.42 3.46 9.68
C ASN A 158 -6.83 2.23 8.86
N GLU A 159 -8.04 1.71 9.07
CA GLU A 159 -8.56 0.51 8.38
C GLU A 159 -8.70 0.67 6.86
N ARG A 160 -8.74 1.92 6.37
CA ARG A 160 -8.90 2.23 4.95
C ARG A 160 -7.59 2.09 4.19
N MET A 161 -7.40 0.93 3.58
CA MET A 161 -6.31 0.71 2.63
C MET A 161 -6.61 1.40 1.31
N ARG A 162 -5.57 1.97 0.71
CA ARG A 162 -5.64 2.63 -0.61
C ARG A 162 -4.59 2.02 -1.51
N PHE A 163 -5.03 1.24 -2.48
CA PHE A 163 -4.17 0.73 -3.54
C PHE A 163 -4.14 1.76 -4.65
N LEU A 164 -2.96 2.17 -5.09
CA LEU A 164 -2.78 3.16 -6.14
C LEU A 164 -2.06 2.52 -7.31
N ARG A 165 -2.55 2.77 -8.52
CA ARG A 165 -1.99 2.24 -9.76
C ARG A 165 -1.62 3.39 -10.67
N TYR A 166 -0.34 3.46 -11.03
CA TYR A 166 0.20 4.40 -12.00
C TYR A 166 0.53 3.63 -13.28
N THR A 167 -0.05 4.08 -14.39
CA THR A 167 0.23 3.59 -15.74
C THR A 167 1.03 4.63 -16.53
N SER A 168 1.36 4.34 -17.79
CA SER A 168 2.12 5.30 -18.61
C SER A 168 1.39 6.64 -18.71
N GLY A 169 2.07 7.73 -18.32
CA GLY A 169 1.53 9.09 -18.30
C GLY A 169 0.76 9.49 -17.03
N ASP A 170 0.59 8.57 -16.08
CA ASP A 170 0.06 8.87 -14.75
C ASP A 170 1.14 9.54 -13.87
N PHE A 171 0.71 10.39 -12.93
CA PHE A 171 1.62 11.16 -12.09
C PHE A 171 0.99 11.60 -10.77
N PHE A 172 1.86 11.96 -9.83
CA PHE A 172 1.51 12.71 -8.63
C PHE A 172 2.50 13.86 -8.51
N LYS A 173 2.00 15.10 -8.61
CA LYS A 173 2.82 16.31 -8.51
C LYS A 173 2.50 17.03 -7.20
N GLY A 174 3.55 17.53 -6.53
CA GLY A 174 3.36 18.51 -5.47
C GLY A 174 2.73 19.77 -6.05
N MET A 175 1.74 20.31 -5.36
CA MET A 175 1.22 21.66 -5.64
C MET A 175 2.15 22.70 -5.04
#